data_AF-A0A1V5PWI8-F1
#
_entry.id   AF-A0A1V5PWI8-F1
#
_cell.length_a   1.000
_cell.length_b   1.000
_cell.length_c   1.000
_cell.angle_alpha   90.00
_cell.angle_beta   90.00
_cell.angle_gamma   90.00
#
_symmetry.space_group_name_H-M   'P 1'
#
loop_
_entity.id
_entity.type
_entity.pdbx_description
1 polymer ?
#
loop_
_entity_poly.entity_id
_entity_poly.type
_entity_poly.pdbx_seq_one_letter_code
_entity_poly.pdbx_strand_id
1 'polypeptide(L)'
;MKNQKTIHELVEIVLMKMRELKYSEETLKSYEKVWKSFETFAENKNIRFYTTEIGMEFLEKRCKFISNYPVKYTMEEKVRAVNRIDEYYKYEIISTKRPQRKKYIFPEAFKKQINSYIVYRKAEGLSKVRIQTISSYLERFSNYLCDIGIKKIEELDISHVNGFIRFLAKYTASTVRNTFTCLRGFLSFVYEKGYTDKNLSFVIPSIRLAREQTIPSAYSKDEVEKILSCIDRSNIKEIRDYAMLLLAARLGLRASDIINLTFSSLNWEKNLIEIVQEKTKKLLQLPLLNEVGDAIIDYLRLRPKVTSEYVFLRIENPPEKLQAHSLYEIVNKYIKRAKIYVPPGKKHGPHALRHSLSSMMLEANVPLPVISGILSHTSTEVTKVYLKIDVSHLRECALDVPDIGGKV
;
A
#
# COMPACT_ATOMS: atom_id res chain seq x y z
N MET A 1 35.98 10.29 22.33
CA MET A 1 36.57 8.97 22.03
C MET A 1 35.44 7.95 21.95
N LYS A 2 35.08 7.49 20.74
CA LYS A 2 34.09 6.40 20.60
C LYS A 2 34.74 5.13 21.17
N ASN A 3 34.13 4.47 22.15
CA ASN A 3 34.55 3.15 22.60
C ASN A 3 34.71 2.23 21.38
N GLN A 4 35.95 1.93 21.00
CA GLN A 4 36.26 1.02 19.90
C GLN A 4 35.95 -0.41 20.37
N LYS A 5 34.68 -0.79 20.23
CA LYS A 5 34.24 -2.17 20.43
C LYS A 5 34.83 -3.04 19.34
N THR A 6 35.36 -4.20 19.72
CA THR A 6 35.80 -5.22 18.78
C THR A 6 34.63 -5.73 17.93
N ILE A 7 34.92 -6.36 16.79
CA ILE A 7 33.88 -6.95 15.93
C ILE A 7 33.02 -7.95 16.72
N HIS A 8 33.65 -8.79 17.54
CA HIS A 8 32.96 -9.76 18.37
C HIS A 8 32.02 -9.10 19.39
N GLU A 9 32.51 -8.12 20.15
CA GLU A 9 31.68 -7.36 21.11
C GLU A 9 30.51 -6.65 20.41
N LEU A 10 30.74 -6.12 19.20
CA LEU A 10 29.69 -5.46 18.42
C LEU A 10 28.61 -6.45 17.98
N VAL A 11 28.99 -7.66 17.53
CA VAL A 11 28.07 -8.74 17.16
C VAL A 11 27.21 -9.17 18.35
N GLU A 12 27.82 -9.40 19.52
CA GLU A 12 27.12 -9.80 20.74
C GLU A 12 26.08 -8.75 21.19
N ILE A 13 26.44 -7.47 21.13
CA ILE A 13 25.51 -6.39 21.49
C ILE A 13 24.36 -6.29 20.48
N VAL A 14 24.64 -6.43 19.18
CA VAL A 14 23.62 -6.41 18.13
C VAL A 14 22.66 -7.58 18.32
N LEU A 15 23.18 -8.76 18.64
CA LEU A 15 22.39 -9.97 18.93
C LEU A 15 21.48 -9.75 20.15
N MET A 16 22.01 -9.22 21.24
CA MET A 16 21.25 -8.90 22.45
C MET A 16 20.12 -7.90 22.16
N LYS A 17 20.42 -6.79 21.47
CA LYS A 17 19.38 -5.82 21.06
C LYS A 17 18.35 -6.43 20.12
N MET A 18 18.73 -7.35 19.24
CA MET A 18 17.77 -8.03 18.37
C MET A 18 16.84 -8.97 19.15
N ARG A 19 17.33 -9.63 20.21
CA ARG A 19 16.48 -10.40 21.14
C ARG A 19 15.48 -9.49 21.87
N GLU A 20 15.93 -8.34 22.38
CA GLU A 20 15.06 -7.33 23.00
C GLU A 20 13.97 -6.83 22.04
N LEU A 21 14.30 -6.69 20.76
CA LEU A 21 13.38 -6.31 19.69
C LEU A 21 12.47 -7.46 19.21
N LYS A 22 12.49 -8.60 19.90
CA LYS A 22 11.64 -9.78 19.65
C LYS A 22 11.77 -10.36 18.24
N TYR A 23 12.99 -10.38 17.68
CA TYR A 23 13.28 -11.13 16.46
C TYR A 23 13.04 -12.64 16.70
N SER A 24 12.63 -13.38 15.67
CA SER A 24 12.40 -14.83 15.77
C SER A 24 13.69 -15.61 16.00
N GLU A 25 13.63 -16.70 16.78
CA GLU A 25 14.78 -17.57 17.06
C GLU A 25 15.41 -18.15 15.78
N GLU A 26 14.61 -18.47 14.77
CA GLU A 26 15.12 -18.94 13.47
C GLU A 26 15.96 -17.87 12.77
N THR A 27 15.58 -16.60 12.91
CA THR A 27 16.32 -15.48 12.32
C THR A 27 17.59 -15.20 13.08
N LEU A 28 17.55 -15.21 14.41
CA LEU A 28 18.74 -15.02 15.23
C LEU A 28 19.78 -16.08 14.87
N LYS A 29 19.39 -17.35 14.78
CA LYS A 29 20.26 -18.45 14.33
C LYS A 29 20.82 -18.23 12.92
N SER A 30 20.02 -17.68 12.01
CA SER A 30 20.49 -17.41 10.65
C SER A 30 21.50 -16.25 10.60
N TYR A 31 21.26 -15.19 11.36
CA TYR A 31 22.16 -14.04 11.44
C TYR A 31 23.45 -14.40 12.17
N GLU A 32 23.38 -15.18 13.25
CA GLU A 32 24.55 -15.75 13.93
C GLU A 32 25.45 -16.54 12.97
N LYS A 33 24.89 -17.33 12.04
CA LYS A 33 25.69 -18.04 11.02
C LYS A 33 26.44 -17.07 10.12
N VAL A 34 25.80 -15.97 9.71
CA VAL A 34 26.43 -14.94 8.89
C VAL A 34 27.51 -14.21 9.68
N TRP A 35 27.23 -13.87 10.94
CA TRP A 35 28.16 -13.14 11.80
C TRP A 35 29.38 -13.98 12.20
N LYS A 36 29.22 -15.28 12.48
CA LYS A 36 30.36 -16.21 12.64
C LYS A 36 31.23 -16.24 11.39
N SER A 37 30.61 -16.30 10.21
CA SER A 37 31.37 -16.22 8.96
C SER A 37 32.04 -14.86 8.74
N PHE A 38 31.49 -13.78 9.30
CA PHE A 38 32.07 -12.44 9.25
C PHE A 38 33.24 -12.29 10.23
N GLU A 39 33.14 -12.84 11.44
CA GLU A 39 34.21 -12.90 12.44
C GLU A 39 35.41 -13.66 11.89
N THR A 40 35.21 -14.87 11.34
CA THR A 40 36.30 -15.63 10.69
C THR A 40 36.92 -14.87 9.51
N PHE A 41 36.12 -14.10 8.77
CA PHE A 41 36.65 -13.26 7.69
C PHE A 41 37.52 -12.12 8.21
N ALA A 42 37.12 -11.50 9.32
CA ALA A 42 37.88 -10.43 9.97
C ALA A 42 39.18 -10.95 10.60
N GLU A 43 39.13 -12.11 11.27
CA GLU A 43 40.30 -12.80 11.85
C GLU A 43 41.36 -13.12 10.79
N ASN A 44 40.96 -13.72 9.66
CA ASN A 44 41.86 -14.04 8.55
C ASN A 44 42.56 -12.80 7.96
N LYS A 45 42.02 -11.60 8.18
CA LYS A 45 42.56 -10.32 7.70
C LYS A 45 43.24 -9.50 8.82
N ASN A 46 43.34 -10.05 10.03
CA ASN A 46 43.82 -9.36 11.22
C ASN A 46 43.07 -8.05 11.52
N ILE A 47 41.76 -8.01 11.25
CA ILE A 47 40.90 -6.86 11.50
C ILE A 47 40.23 -7.02 12.86
N ARG A 48 40.50 -6.09 13.78
CA ARG A 48 39.94 -6.13 15.15
C ARG A 48 38.67 -5.30 15.34
N PHE A 49 38.53 -4.21 14.60
CA PHE A 49 37.44 -3.24 14.78
C PHE A 49 36.57 -3.14 13.54
N TYR A 50 35.27 -2.97 13.73
CA TYR A 50 34.33 -2.83 12.63
C TYR A 50 34.45 -1.46 11.95
N THR A 51 34.41 -1.46 10.62
CA THR A 51 34.10 -0.28 9.81
C THR A 51 33.09 -0.65 8.72
N THR A 52 32.39 0.33 8.17
CA THR A 52 31.42 0.11 7.08
C THR A 52 32.09 -0.51 5.86
N GLU A 53 33.32 -0.12 5.56
CA GLU A 53 34.11 -0.62 4.43
C GLU A 53 34.39 -2.12 4.56
N ILE A 54 34.67 -2.60 5.77
CA ILE A 54 34.94 -4.02 6.04
C ILE A 54 33.64 -4.85 5.92
N GLY A 55 32.51 -4.29 6.37
CA GLY A 55 31.20 -4.89 6.17
C GLY A 55 30.86 -5.05 4.67
N MET A 56 31.13 -4.01 3.88
CA MET A 56 30.97 -4.04 2.41
C MET A 56 31.93 -5.02 1.75
N GLU A 57 33.20 -5.05 2.16
CA GLU A 57 34.19 -5.97 1.60
C GLU A 57 33.83 -7.44 1.88
N PHE A 58 33.30 -7.75 3.07
CA PHE A 58 32.77 -9.07 3.38
C PHE A 58 31.60 -9.45 2.46
N LEU A 59 30.66 -8.53 2.23
CA LEU A 59 29.54 -8.76 1.33
C LEU A 59 30.04 -9.01 -0.10
N GLU A 60 31.00 -8.22 -0.59
CA GLU A 60 31.56 -8.38 -1.94
C GLU A 60 32.32 -9.70 -2.08
N LYS A 61 33.30 -9.96 -1.20
CA LYS A 61 34.23 -11.09 -1.36
C LYS A 61 33.65 -12.43 -0.90
N ARG A 62 32.92 -12.46 0.22
CA ARG A 62 32.42 -13.71 0.79
C ARG A 62 30.98 -14.00 0.39
N CYS A 63 30.20 -12.95 0.13
CA CYS A 63 28.80 -13.09 -0.28
C CYS A 63 28.61 -12.90 -1.80
N LYS A 64 29.65 -12.61 -2.59
CA LYS A 64 29.53 -12.36 -4.05
C LYS A 64 28.54 -11.24 -4.36
N PHE A 65 28.44 -10.24 -3.49
CA PHE A 65 27.63 -9.05 -3.71
C PHE A 65 28.28 -8.18 -4.80
N ILE A 66 27.51 -7.81 -5.83
CA ILE A 66 27.95 -6.87 -6.87
C ILE A 66 27.07 -5.63 -6.73
N SER A 67 27.70 -4.47 -6.46
CA SER A 67 27.07 -3.18 -6.18
C SER A 67 26.06 -2.69 -7.26
N ASN A 68 26.05 -3.29 -8.46
CA ASN A 68 25.35 -2.77 -9.64
C ASN A 68 24.16 -3.60 -10.20
N TYR A 69 23.56 -4.57 -9.49
CA TYR A 69 22.37 -5.30 -9.99
C TYR A 69 21.35 -5.62 -8.86
N PRO A 70 20.05 -5.81 -9.16
CA PRO A 70 19.05 -6.09 -8.14
C PRO A 70 19.37 -7.41 -7.45
N VAL A 71 19.68 -7.31 -6.17
CA VAL A 71 20.13 -8.38 -5.28
C VAL A 71 19.19 -9.59 -5.37
N LYS A 72 19.70 -10.74 -5.83
CA LYS A 72 18.99 -12.04 -5.73
C LYS A 72 18.65 -12.31 -4.25
N TYR A 73 17.45 -12.82 -3.99
CA TYR A 73 16.86 -12.94 -2.65
C TYR A 73 17.74 -13.65 -1.59
N THR A 74 18.57 -14.63 -2.00
CA THR A 74 19.54 -15.32 -1.13
C THR A 74 20.65 -14.43 -0.57
N MET A 75 20.82 -13.22 -1.10
CA MET A 75 21.77 -12.20 -0.62
C MET A 75 21.13 -11.14 0.28
N GLU A 76 19.79 -10.99 0.28
CA GLU A 76 19.12 -10.01 1.14
C GLU A 76 19.35 -10.31 2.63
N GLU A 77 19.44 -11.59 3.02
CA GLU A 77 19.62 -11.97 4.43
C GLU A 77 21.02 -11.67 4.95
N LYS A 78 22.06 -12.00 4.17
CA LYS A 78 23.45 -11.68 4.52
C LYS A 78 23.69 -10.18 4.54
N VAL A 79 23.17 -9.47 3.54
CA VAL A 79 23.18 -8.00 3.48
C VAL A 79 22.44 -7.42 4.69
N ARG A 80 21.27 -7.95 5.05
CA ARG A 80 20.53 -7.49 6.23
C ARG A 80 21.30 -7.76 7.52
N ALA A 81 21.92 -8.92 7.69
CA ALA A 81 22.71 -9.26 8.87
C ALA A 81 23.89 -8.29 9.04
N VAL A 82 24.61 -7.97 7.95
CA VAL A 82 25.70 -6.97 7.98
C VAL A 82 25.16 -5.56 8.20
N ASN A 83 24.03 -5.19 7.58
CA ASN A 83 23.40 -3.90 7.79
C ASN A 83 22.94 -3.68 9.25
N ARG A 84 22.61 -4.74 10.01
CA ARG A 84 22.30 -4.60 11.44
C ARG A 84 23.51 -4.22 12.26
N ILE A 85 24.67 -4.79 11.94
CA ILE A 85 25.95 -4.41 12.53
C ILE A 85 26.29 -2.97 12.15
N ASP A 86 26.17 -2.62 10.86
CA ASP A 86 26.46 -1.27 10.34
C ASP A 86 25.55 -0.19 10.96
N GLU A 87 24.26 -0.48 11.08
CA GLU A 87 23.28 0.44 11.67
C GLU A 87 23.53 0.68 13.15
N TYR A 88 23.83 -0.39 13.91
CA TYR A 88 24.23 -0.26 15.30
C TYR A 88 25.55 0.50 15.43
N TYR A 89 26.54 0.21 14.59
CA TYR A 89 27.83 0.89 14.60
C TYR A 89 27.71 2.40 14.33
N LYS A 90 26.86 2.78 13.36
CA LYS A 90 26.66 4.19 12.97
C LYS A 90 25.81 4.96 13.94
N TYR A 91 24.75 4.35 14.45
CA TYR A 91 23.65 5.06 15.11
C TYR A 91 23.32 4.53 16.52
N GLU A 92 23.98 3.48 16.99
CA GLU A 92 23.69 2.76 18.24
C GLU A 92 22.23 2.29 18.38
N ILE A 93 21.52 2.19 17.25
CA ILE A 93 20.14 1.71 17.15
C ILE A 93 20.07 0.57 16.16
N ILE A 94 19.09 -0.31 16.34
CA ILE A 94 18.67 -1.27 15.32
C ILE A 94 17.26 -0.87 14.91
N SER A 95 17.11 -0.33 13.70
CA SER A 95 15.81 0.17 13.26
C SER A 95 14.91 -0.97 12.86
N THR A 96 13.83 -1.15 13.62
CA THR A 96 12.68 -1.95 13.20
C THR A 96 11.83 -1.25 12.13
N LYS A 97 12.22 -0.01 11.74
CA LYS A 97 11.52 0.97 10.88
C LYS A 97 10.12 0.53 10.46
N ARG A 98 9.18 0.63 11.41
CA ARG A 98 7.77 0.78 11.08
C ARG A 98 7.64 2.15 10.42
N PRO A 99 7.11 2.31 9.19
CA PRO A 99 6.69 3.61 8.74
C PRO A 99 5.60 4.09 9.69
N GLN A 100 5.94 4.98 10.62
CA GLN A 100 4.94 5.60 11.49
C GLN A 100 4.01 6.40 10.58
N ARG A 101 2.72 6.13 10.66
CA ARG A 101 1.74 6.93 9.94
C ARG A 101 1.90 8.38 10.38
N LYS A 102 1.96 9.30 9.41
CA LYS A 102 2.07 10.74 9.68
C LYS A 102 1.04 11.14 10.74
N LYS A 103 1.51 11.69 11.86
CA LYS A 103 0.66 12.37 12.82
C LYS A 103 0.41 13.77 12.27
N TYR A 104 -0.86 14.11 12.06
CA TYR A 104 -1.24 15.43 11.62
C TYR A 104 -1.21 16.37 12.82
N ILE A 105 -0.51 17.50 12.68
CA ILE A 105 -0.32 18.48 13.74
C ILE A 105 -1.12 19.72 13.35
N PHE A 106 -1.98 20.17 14.25
CA PHE A 106 -2.80 21.35 14.03
C PHE A 106 -2.25 22.53 14.82
N PRO A 107 -2.18 23.74 14.23
CA PRO A 107 -1.83 24.95 14.95
C PRO A 107 -2.75 25.17 16.15
N GLU A 108 -2.21 25.66 17.26
CA GLU A 108 -2.96 25.85 18.52
C GLU A 108 -4.23 26.71 18.33
N ALA A 109 -4.16 27.71 17.46
CA ALA A 109 -5.27 28.56 17.02
C ALA A 109 -6.55 27.79 16.62
N PHE A 110 -6.41 26.63 15.97
CA PHE A 110 -7.52 25.88 15.38
C PHE A 110 -7.65 24.45 15.93
N LYS A 111 -6.69 24.03 16.76
CA LYS A 111 -6.56 22.64 17.24
C LYS A 111 -7.80 22.15 17.98
N LYS A 112 -8.42 23.00 18.81
CA LYS A 112 -9.62 22.64 19.59
C LYS A 112 -10.79 22.29 18.67
N GLN A 113 -11.11 23.16 17.71
CA GLN A 113 -12.23 23.01 16.78
C GLN A 113 -12.00 21.85 15.80
N ILE A 114 -10.77 21.71 15.29
CA ILE A 114 -10.41 20.60 14.40
C ILE A 114 -10.51 19.26 15.13
N ASN A 115 -10.02 19.17 16.36
CA ASN A 115 -10.14 17.93 17.15
C ASN A 115 -11.60 17.61 17.48
N SER A 116 -12.40 18.62 17.84
CA SER A 116 -13.85 18.48 18.06
C SER A 116 -14.54 17.91 16.81
N TYR A 117 -14.22 18.44 15.62
CA TYR A 117 -14.75 17.92 14.36
C TYR A 117 -14.28 16.50 14.07
N ILE A 118 -13.00 16.17 14.33
CA ILE A 118 -12.48 14.80 14.15
C ILE A 118 -13.22 13.81 15.06
N VAL A 119 -13.52 14.19 16.31
CA VAL A 119 -14.31 13.38 17.25
C VAL A 119 -15.74 13.21 16.71
N TYR A 120 -16.37 14.29 16.28
CA TYR A 120 -17.69 14.25 15.66
C TYR A 120 -17.74 13.30 14.45
N ARG A 121 -16.77 13.38 13.53
CA ARG A 121 -16.69 12.47 12.37
C ARG A 121 -16.40 11.03 12.76
N LYS A 122 -15.67 10.77 13.84
CA LYS A 122 -15.46 9.41 14.36
C LYS A 122 -16.76 8.81 14.92
N ALA A 123 -17.57 9.62 15.60
CA ALA A 123 -18.85 9.19 16.17
C ALA A 123 -19.85 8.74 15.08
N GLU A 124 -19.78 9.31 13.88
CA GLU A 124 -20.53 8.86 12.69
C GLU A 124 -20.05 7.52 12.10
N GLY A 125 -19.06 6.85 12.72
CA GLY A 125 -18.55 5.56 12.27
C GLY A 125 -17.58 5.62 11.09
N LEU A 126 -16.98 6.78 10.79
CA LEU A 126 -15.99 6.88 9.72
C LEU A 126 -14.74 6.04 10.03
N SER A 127 -14.25 5.33 9.01
CA SER A 127 -13.04 4.51 9.12
C SER A 127 -11.79 5.33 9.51
N LYS A 128 -10.84 4.69 10.20
CA LYS A 128 -9.56 5.31 10.60
C LYS A 128 -8.81 5.96 9.42
N VAL A 129 -8.85 5.34 8.24
CA VAL A 129 -8.21 5.86 7.02
C VAL A 129 -8.90 7.13 6.53
N ARG A 130 -10.24 7.17 6.58
CA ARG A 130 -11.00 8.36 6.19
C ARG A 130 -10.73 9.52 7.15
N ILE A 131 -10.63 9.24 8.45
CA ILE A 131 -10.25 10.24 9.45
C ILE A 131 -8.85 10.79 9.17
N GLN A 132 -7.86 9.94 8.88
CA GLN A 132 -6.51 10.40 8.49
C GLN A 132 -6.54 11.29 7.25
N THR A 133 -7.37 10.95 6.26
CA THR A 133 -7.55 11.76 5.06
C THR A 133 -8.14 13.13 5.39
N ILE A 134 -9.17 13.19 6.24
CA ILE A 134 -9.78 14.43 6.73
C ILE A 134 -8.74 15.27 7.48
N SER A 135 -8.01 14.67 8.42
CA SER A 135 -6.93 15.35 9.16
C SER A 135 -5.89 15.96 8.24
N SER A 136 -5.53 15.30 7.13
CA SER A 136 -4.59 15.85 6.15
C SER A 136 -5.09 17.11 5.45
N TYR A 137 -6.40 17.18 5.17
CA TYR A 137 -7.00 18.35 4.54
C TYR A 137 -7.14 19.49 5.53
N LEU A 138 -7.50 19.19 6.78
CA LEU A 138 -7.64 20.20 7.83
C LEU A 138 -6.29 20.76 8.26
N GLU A 139 -5.24 19.95 8.35
CA GLU A 139 -3.87 20.43 8.60
C GLU A 139 -3.44 21.43 7.51
N ARG A 140 -3.67 21.08 6.24
CA ARG A 140 -3.36 21.99 5.13
C ARG A 140 -4.13 23.30 5.23
N PHE A 141 -5.43 23.22 5.54
CA PHE A 141 -6.27 24.41 5.66
C PHE A 141 -5.83 25.28 6.83
N SER A 142 -5.63 24.69 8.01
CA SER A 142 -5.19 25.41 9.21
C SER A 142 -3.83 26.06 9.04
N ASN A 143 -2.88 25.39 8.36
CA ASN A 143 -1.56 25.96 8.12
C ASN A 143 -1.65 27.15 7.16
N TYR A 144 -2.43 27.03 6.09
CA TYR A 144 -2.71 28.16 5.21
C TYR A 144 -3.29 29.36 5.97
N LEU A 145 -4.24 29.14 6.89
CA LEU A 145 -4.83 30.21 7.70
C LEU A 145 -3.78 30.90 8.59
N CYS A 146 -2.89 30.14 9.22
CA CYS A 146 -1.79 30.70 9.98
C CYS A 146 -0.82 31.51 9.09
N ASP A 147 -0.50 31.02 7.90
CA ASP A 147 0.41 31.68 6.96
C ASP A 147 -0.11 33.05 6.52
N ILE A 148 -1.43 33.22 6.41
CA ILE A 148 -2.07 34.52 6.10
C ILE A 148 -2.39 35.35 7.36
N GLY A 149 -1.92 34.93 8.54
CA GLY A 149 -2.00 35.70 9.78
C GLY A 149 -3.26 35.50 10.63
N ILE A 150 -4.13 34.54 10.30
CA ILE A 150 -5.35 34.27 11.07
C ILE A 150 -5.01 33.50 12.34
N LYS A 151 -5.46 34.02 13.49
CA LYS A 151 -5.10 33.49 14.81
C LYS A 151 -6.25 32.76 15.49
N LYS A 152 -7.47 32.93 15.01
CA LYS A 152 -8.70 32.40 15.62
C LYS A 152 -9.69 31.96 14.54
N ILE A 153 -10.52 30.97 14.85
CA ILE A 153 -11.52 30.47 13.88
C ILE A 153 -12.63 31.50 13.65
N GLU A 154 -12.91 32.31 14.67
CA GLU A 154 -13.91 33.37 14.71
C GLU A 154 -13.58 34.50 13.70
N GLU A 155 -12.30 34.67 13.35
CA GLU A 155 -11.82 35.65 12.36
C GLU A 155 -12.04 35.20 10.91
N LEU A 156 -12.55 33.98 10.69
CA LEU A 156 -12.80 33.48 9.34
C LEU A 156 -13.87 34.29 8.61
N ASP A 157 -13.58 34.60 7.36
CA ASP A 157 -14.50 35.29 6.46
C ASP A 157 -14.51 34.60 5.08
N ILE A 158 -15.30 35.17 4.18
CA ILE A 158 -15.43 34.68 2.80
C ILE A 158 -14.10 34.83 2.03
N SER A 159 -13.33 35.89 2.30
CA SER A 159 -12.09 36.20 1.58
C SER A 159 -10.99 35.17 1.88
N HIS A 160 -10.87 34.73 3.13
CA HIS A 160 -9.94 33.70 3.59
C HIS A 160 -10.22 32.35 2.93
N VAL A 161 -11.50 31.96 2.87
CA VAL A 161 -11.93 30.70 2.22
C VAL A 161 -11.67 30.73 0.72
N ASN A 162 -11.99 31.84 0.05
CA ASN A 162 -11.71 32.03 -1.38
C ASN A 162 -10.21 32.04 -1.68
N GLY A 163 -9.40 32.63 -0.79
CA GLY A 163 -7.94 32.56 -0.88
C GLY A 163 -7.44 31.11 -0.82
N PHE A 164 -7.98 30.29 0.09
CA PHE A 164 -7.61 28.88 0.17
C PHE A 164 -8.03 28.09 -1.07
N ILE A 165 -9.21 28.38 -1.63
CA ILE A 165 -9.67 27.79 -2.89
C ILE A 165 -8.66 28.08 -4.02
N ARG A 166 -8.19 29.32 -4.14
CA ARG A 166 -7.15 29.69 -5.11
C ARG A 166 -5.82 28.99 -4.84
N PHE A 167 -5.40 28.90 -3.58
CA PHE A 167 -4.20 28.15 -3.17
C PHE A 167 -4.25 26.66 -3.58
N LEU A 168 -5.45 26.08 -3.66
CA LEU A 168 -5.65 24.69 -4.07
C LEU A 168 -5.53 24.46 -5.59
N ALA A 169 -5.46 25.50 -6.43
CA ALA A 169 -5.39 25.37 -7.88
C ALA A 169 -4.18 24.57 -8.38
N LYS A 170 -3.10 24.51 -7.59
CA LYS A 170 -1.89 23.70 -7.89
C LYS A 170 -2.07 22.18 -7.70
N TYR A 171 -3.18 21.73 -7.12
CA TYR A 171 -3.43 20.31 -6.86
C TYR A 171 -4.35 19.70 -7.91
N THR A 172 -4.27 18.37 -8.05
CA THR A 172 -5.17 17.63 -8.95
C THR A 172 -6.64 17.88 -8.60
N ALA A 173 -7.51 17.92 -9.61
CA ALA A 173 -8.93 18.17 -9.42
C ALA A 173 -9.61 17.19 -8.44
N SER A 174 -9.14 15.93 -8.38
CA SER A 174 -9.61 14.94 -7.39
C SER A 174 -9.26 15.35 -5.96
N THR A 175 -8.03 15.83 -5.73
CA THR A 175 -7.60 16.35 -4.43
C THR A 175 -8.45 17.55 -4.05
N VAL A 176 -8.62 18.53 -4.95
CA VAL A 176 -9.42 19.73 -4.70
C VAL A 176 -10.86 19.37 -4.34
N ARG A 177 -11.53 18.49 -5.11
CA ARG A 177 -12.90 18.05 -4.81
C ARG A 177 -13.02 17.41 -3.43
N ASN A 178 -12.08 16.54 -3.06
CA ASN A 178 -12.10 15.87 -1.76
C ASN A 178 -11.83 16.85 -0.61
N THR A 179 -10.93 17.81 -0.81
CA THR A 179 -10.70 18.90 0.14
C THR A 179 -11.94 19.77 0.29
N PHE A 180 -12.62 20.15 -0.79
CA PHE A 180 -13.88 20.91 -0.74
C PHE A 180 -14.98 20.16 0.01
N THR A 181 -15.13 18.86 -0.25
CA THR A 181 -16.11 18.04 0.47
C THR A 181 -15.82 18.02 1.98
N CYS A 182 -14.55 17.89 2.36
CA CYS A 182 -14.12 17.93 3.76
C CYS A 182 -14.36 19.31 4.38
N LEU A 183 -13.98 20.36 3.66
CA LEU A 183 -14.04 21.74 4.13
C LEU A 183 -15.48 22.22 4.29
N ARG A 184 -16.38 21.86 3.37
CA ARG A 184 -17.82 22.15 3.51
C ARG A 184 -18.40 21.55 4.78
N GLY A 185 -18.10 20.28 5.06
CA GLY A 185 -18.54 19.62 6.30
C GLY A 185 -17.92 20.24 7.56
N PHE A 186 -16.64 20.62 7.52
CA PHE A 186 -15.99 21.28 8.64
C PHE A 186 -16.55 22.67 8.91
N LEU A 187 -16.75 23.50 7.87
CA LEU A 187 -17.30 24.85 7.98
C LEU A 187 -18.76 24.83 8.46
N SER A 188 -19.57 23.86 8.02
CA SER A 188 -20.92 23.67 8.55
C SER A 188 -20.88 23.33 10.04
N PHE A 189 -20.02 22.37 10.42
CA PHE A 189 -19.88 21.96 11.81
C PHE A 189 -19.45 23.10 12.74
N VAL A 190 -18.47 23.93 12.34
CA VAL A 190 -18.00 25.01 13.22
C VAL A 190 -19.07 26.10 13.39
N TYR A 191 -19.88 26.35 12.36
CA TYR A 191 -21.04 27.22 12.44
C TYR A 191 -22.14 26.65 13.35
N GLU A 192 -22.51 25.38 13.16
CA GLU A 192 -23.52 24.69 13.99
C GLU A 192 -23.13 24.60 15.47
N LYS A 193 -21.84 24.57 15.77
CA LYS A 193 -21.31 24.61 17.14
C LYS A 193 -21.09 26.02 17.69
N GLY A 194 -21.42 27.06 16.94
CA GLY A 194 -21.32 28.45 17.37
C GLY A 194 -19.89 29.00 17.45
N TYR A 195 -18.92 28.38 16.79
CA TYR A 195 -17.54 28.91 16.73
C TYR A 195 -17.39 30.06 15.71
N THR A 196 -18.35 30.22 14.80
CA THR A 196 -18.35 31.28 13.79
C THR A 196 -19.78 31.80 13.63
N ASP A 197 -19.94 33.11 13.50
CA ASP A 197 -21.28 33.72 13.39
C ASP A 197 -21.94 33.47 12.02
N LYS A 198 -21.15 33.17 11.00
CA LYS A 198 -21.61 32.98 9.61
C LYS A 198 -21.29 31.58 9.12
N ASN A 199 -22.24 30.99 8.39
CA ASN A 199 -22.01 29.70 7.74
C ASN A 199 -21.21 29.88 6.44
N LEU A 200 -19.90 29.62 6.49
CA LEU A 200 -19.00 29.75 5.33
C LEU A 200 -19.01 28.51 4.41
N SER A 201 -19.78 27.47 4.72
CA SER A 201 -19.81 26.23 3.92
C SER A 201 -20.35 26.45 2.50
N PHE A 202 -21.23 27.43 2.31
CA PHE A 202 -21.83 27.80 1.02
C PHE A 202 -20.86 28.45 0.05
N VAL A 203 -19.73 28.99 0.54
CA VAL A 203 -18.66 29.57 -0.29
C VAL A 203 -17.93 28.49 -1.08
N ILE A 204 -17.96 27.24 -0.60
CA ILE A 204 -17.23 26.13 -1.22
C ILE A 204 -17.96 25.66 -2.50
N PRO A 205 -17.35 25.82 -3.69
CA PRO A 205 -18.01 25.44 -4.94
C PRO A 205 -18.14 23.93 -5.08
N SER A 206 -19.10 23.50 -5.88
CA SER A 206 -19.26 22.09 -6.25
C SER A 206 -18.41 21.78 -7.48
N ILE A 207 -17.38 20.95 -7.32
CA ILE A 207 -16.62 20.45 -8.47
C ILE A 207 -17.28 19.17 -8.98
N ARG A 208 -17.92 19.26 -10.15
CA ARG A 208 -18.38 18.09 -10.89
C ARG A 208 -17.19 17.51 -11.66
N LEU A 209 -16.58 16.46 -11.12
CA LEU A 209 -15.67 15.63 -11.90
C LEU A 209 -16.51 14.68 -12.73
N ALA A 210 -16.43 14.77 -14.06
CA ALA A 210 -17.01 13.81 -14.97
C ALA A 210 -16.33 12.44 -14.73
N ARG A 211 -16.89 11.66 -13.80
CA ARG A 211 -16.44 10.30 -13.48
C ARG A 211 -16.46 9.39 -14.72
N GLU A 212 -17.21 9.81 -15.72
CA GLU A 212 -17.36 9.20 -17.04
C GLU A 212 -16.12 9.34 -17.94
N GLN A 213 -15.20 10.28 -17.68
CA GLN A 213 -14.04 10.49 -18.55
C GLN A 213 -12.81 9.63 -18.20
N THR A 214 -12.77 8.98 -17.03
CA THR A 214 -11.62 8.15 -16.65
C THR A 214 -11.80 6.71 -17.14
N ILE A 215 -10.91 6.26 -18.01
CA ILE A 215 -10.77 4.86 -18.42
C ILE A 215 -10.00 4.12 -17.31
N PRO A 216 -10.55 3.02 -16.76
CA PRO A 216 -9.81 2.16 -15.84
C PRO A 216 -8.50 1.67 -16.44
N SER A 217 -7.47 1.60 -15.62
CA SER A 217 -6.25 0.92 -16.04
C SER A 217 -6.42 -0.59 -15.85
N ALA A 218 -6.25 -1.33 -16.94
CA ALA A 218 -6.21 -2.78 -16.98
C ALA A 218 -4.95 -3.24 -17.72
N TYR A 219 -4.56 -4.47 -17.44
CA TYR A 219 -3.57 -5.25 -18.16
C TYR A 219 -4.29 -6.30 -19.01
N SER A 220 -3.72 -6.62 -20.16
CA SER A 220 -4.17 -7.74 -20.99
C SER A 220 -3.89 -9.08 -20.30
N LYS A 221 -4.56 -10.15 -20.76
CA LYS A 221 -4.33 -11.51 -20.30
C LYS A 221 -2.84 -11.89 -20.34
N ASP A 222 -2.16 -11.62 -21.44
CA ASP A 222 -0.74 -11.93 -21.61
C ASP A 222 0.16 -11.15 -20.66
N GLU A 223 -0.16 -9.88 -20.38
CA GLU A 223 0.58 -9.10 -19.39
C GLU A 223 0.39 -9.65 -17.98
N VAL A 224 -0.83 -10.07 -17.62
CA VAL A 224 -1.10 -10.72 -16.32
C VAL A 224 -0.33 -12.03 -16.21
N GLU A 225 -0.33 -12.88 -17.25
CA GLU A 225 0.44 -14.13 -17.24
C GLU A 225 1.95 -13.87 -17.16
N LYS A 226 2.48 -12.86 -17.85
CA LYS A 226 3.90 -12.45 -17.73
C LYS A 226 4.25 -11.97 -16.31
N ILE A 227 3.35 -11.22 -15.67
CA ILE A 227 3.54 -10.78 -14.29
C ILE A 227 3.60 -11.98 -13.34
N LEU A 228 2.72 -12.97 -13.51
CA LEU A 228 2.68 -14.18 -12.68
C LEU A 228 3.88 -15.12 -12.94
N SER A 229 4.25 -15.30 -14.21
CA SER A 229 5.31 -16.24 -14.60
C SER A 229 6.72 -15.75 -14.25
N CYS A 230 6.94 -14.44 -14.10
CA CYS A 230 8.24 -13.87 -13.72
C CYS A 230 8.60 -14.04 -12.23
N ILE A 231 7.71 -14.64 -11.43
CA ILE A 231 7.91 -14.84 -9.99
C ILE A 231 8.77 -16.09 -9.79
N ASP A 232 9.98 -15.87 -9.28
CA ASP A 232 10.97 -16.91 -9.02
C ASP A 232 10.64 -17.51 -7.64
N ARG A 233 9.74 -18.51 -7.65
CA ARG A 233 9.22 -19.24 -6.47
C ARG A 233 10.30 -20.05 -5.72
N SER A 234 11.58 -19.71 -5.88
CA SER A 234 12.73 -20.28 -5.17
C SER A 234 12.83 -19.87 -3.70
N ASN A 235 12.02 -18.90 -3.26
CA ASN A 235 12.06 -18.45 -1.88
C ASN A 235 10.69 -18.06 -1.32
N ILE A 236 10.60 -18.09 0.01
CA ILE A 236 9.37 -17.85 0.75
C ILE A 236 8.68 -16.51 0.46
N LYS A 237 9.43 -15.41 0.23
CA LYS A 237 8.84 -14.10 -0.08
C LYS A 237 8.17 -14.15 -1.45
N GLU A 238 8.82 -14.76 -2.43
CA GLU A 238 8.26 -14.87 -3.77
C GLU A 238 7.13 -15.90 -3.86
N ILE A 239 7.17 -16.99 -3.10
CA ILE A 239 6.05 -17.94 -2.95
C ILE A 239 4.84 -17.23 -2.32
N ARG A 240 5.05 -16.46 -1.24
CA ARG A 240 4.01 -15.63 -0.61
C ARG A 240 3.43 -14.64 -1.61
N ASP A 241 4.29 -13.89 -2.29
CA ASP A 241 3.90 -12.86 -3.24
C ASP A 241 3.09 -13.46 -4.40
N TYR A 242 3.48 -14.63 -4.91
CA TYR A 242 2.77 -15.39 -5.94
C TYR A 242 1.32 -15.67 -5.51
N ALA A 243 1.13 -16.26 -4.33
CA ALA A 243 -0.20 -16.54 -3.78
C ALA A 243 -1.05 -15.26 -3.62
N MET A 244 -0.44 -14.17 -3.13
CA MET A 244 -1.13 -12.87 -3.01
C MET A 244 -1.51 -12.28 -4.36
N LEU A 245 -0.68 -12.44 -5.39
CA LEU A 245 -0.97 -11.97 -6.75
C LEU A 245 -2.07 -12.80 -7.42
N LEU A 246 -2.09 -14.12 -7.21
CA LEU A 246 -3.19 -14.97 -7.68
C LEU A 246 -4.54 -14.57 -7.07
N LEU A 247 -4.59 -14.30 -5.76
CA LEU A 247 -5.80 -13.78 -5.11
C LEU A 247 -6.28 -12.45 -5.74
N ALA A 248 -5.35 -11.58 -6.13
CA ALA A 248 -5.67 -10.30 -6.77
C ALA A 248 -6.09 -10.46 -8.24
N ALA A 249 -5.41 -11.32 -9.00
CA ALA A 249 -5.56 -11.46 -10.45
C ALA A 249 -6.66 -12.45 -10.85
N ARG A 250 -6.80 -13.58 -10.13
CA ARG A 250 -7.78 -14.64 -10.45
C ARG A 250 -9.11 -14.44 -9.74
N LEU A 251 -9.08 -13.97 -8.49
CA LEU A 251 -10.28 -13.76 -7.66
C LEU A 251 -10.65 -12.29 -7.50
N GLY A 252 -9.84 -11.37 -8.01
CA GLY A 252 -10.15 -9.94 -7.99
C GLY A 252 -10.21 -9.34 -6.59
N LEU A 253 -9.66 -9.99 -5.56
CA LEU A 253 -9.78 -9.50 -4.18
C LEU A 253 -9.08 -8.15 -4.00
N ARG A 254 -9.62 -7.29 -3.13
CA ARG A 254 -8.98 -5.99 -2.85
C ARG A 254 -7.72 -6.22 -2.03
N ALA A 255 -6.74 -5.34 -2.20
CA ALA A 255 -5.49 -5.40 -1.44
C ALA A 255 -5.70 -5.47 0.08
N SER A 256 -6.65 -4.67 0.61
CA SER A 256 -7.01 -4.71 2.03
C SER A 256 -7.54 -6.06 2.46
N ASP A 257 -8.34 -6.72 1.62
CA ASP A 257 -8.97 -7.99 1.94
C ASP A 257 -7.92 -9.12 1.91
N ILE A 258 -7.01 -9.11 0.92
CA ILE A 258 -5.90 -10.06 0.81
C ILE A 258 -4.94 -9.95 2.02
N ILE A 259 -4.56 -8.72 2.40
CA ILE A 259 -3.65 -8.49 3.53
C ILE A 259 -4.29 -8.85 4.89
N ASN A 260 -5.62 -8.81 4.97
CA ASN A 260 -6.38 -9.16 6.18
C ASN A 260 -6.90 -10.60 6.17
N LEU A 261 -6.56 -11.42 5.16
CA LEU A 261 -7.03 -12.80 5.06
C LEU A 261 -6.56 -13.62 6.27
N THR A 262 -7.50 -14.28 6.95
CA THR A 262 -7.22 -15.12 8.13
C THR A 262 -7.34 -16.60 7.80
N PHE A 263 -6.80 -17.46 8.66
CA PHE A 263 -6.98 -18.92 8.52
C PHE A 263 -8.46 -19.31 8.55
N SER A 264 -9.26 -18.66 9.38
CA SER A 264 -10.72 -18.86 9.45
C SER A 264 -11.46 -18.42 8.18
N SER A 265 -10.82 -17.64 7.31
CA SER A 265 -11.39 -17.26 6.02
C SER A 265 -11.31 -18.37 4.97
N LEU A 266 -10.54 -19.44 5.22
CA LEU A 266 -10.28 -20.52 4.27
C LEU A 266 -11.03 -21.78 4.68
N ASN A 267 -12.06 -22.13 3.92
CA ASN A 267 -12.83 -23.35 4.11
C ASN A 267 -12.36 -24.40 3.10
N TRP A 268 -11.37 -25.20 3.50
CA TRP A 268 -10.75 -26.22 2.65
C TRP A 268 -11.71 -27.35 2.28
N GLU A 269 -12.59 -27.77 3.21
CA GLU A 269 -13.55 -28.85 2.96
C GLU A 269 -14.57 -28.48 1.89
N LYS A 270 -15.01 -27.21 1.87
CA LYS A 270 -15.98 -26.70 0.90
C LYS A 270 -15.33 -26.04 -0.33
N ASN A 271 -14.00 -25.94 -0.38
CA ASN A 271 -13.27 -25.16 -1.38
C ASN A 271 -13.77 -23.72 -1.49
N LEU A 272 -13.93 -23.03 -0.36
CA LEU A 272 -14.41 -21.64 -0.31
C LEU A 272 -13.43 -20.70 0.41
N ILE A 273 -13.38 -19.46 -0.05
CA ILE A 273 -12.84 -18.32 0.67
C ILE A 273 -14.02 -17.47 1.16
N GLU A 274 -14.13 -17.29 2.47
CA GLU A 274 -15.20 -16.54 3.12
C GLU A 274 -14.60 -15.37 3.90
N ILE A 275 -14.89 -14.15 3.46
CA ILE A 275 -14.36 -12.94 4.10
C ILE A 275 -15.45 -11.91 4.35
N VAL A 276 -15.38 -11.24 5.50
CA VAL A 276 -16.08 -9.97 5.70
C VAL A 276 -15.20 -8.86 5.13
N GLN A 277 -15.60 -8.29 4.00
CA GLN A 277 -14.77 -7.33 3.27
C GLN A 277 -14.48 -6.08 4.10
N GLU A 278 -13.25 -5.59 4.04
CA GLU A 278 -12.80 -4.49 4.92
C GLU A 278 -13.48 -3.17 4.59
N LYS A 279 -13.76 -2.93 3.30
CA LYS A 279 -14.37 -1.67 2.81
C LYS A 279 -15.89 -1.64 2.95
N THR A 280 -16.57 -2.72 2.59
CA THR A 280 -18.04 -2.77 2.50
C THR A 280 -18.68 -3.38 3.74
N LYS A 281 -17.90 -4.09 4.57
CA LYS A 281 -18.35 -4.84 5.76
C LYS A 281 -19.40 -5.91 5.45
N LYS A 282 -19.47 -6.33 4.18
CA LYS A 282 -20.35 -7.42 3.72
C LYS A 282 -19.58 -8.73 3.63
N LEU A 283 -20.28 -9.83 3.90
CA LEU A 283 -19.77 -11.17 3.61
C LEU A 283 -19.58 -11.34 2.10
N LEU A 284 -18.44 -11.89 1.72
CA LEU A 284 -18.11 -12.31 0.37
C LEU A 284 -17.65 -13.76 0.45
N GLN A 285 -18.29 -14.61 -0.34
CA GLN A 285 -17.90 -16.00 -0.54
C GLN A 285 -17.41 -16.16 -1.99
N LEU A 286 -16.22 -16.69 -2.17
CA LEU A 286 -15.63 -17.00 -3.47
C LEU A 286 -15.13 -18.44 -3.50
N PRO A 287 -15.11 -19.11 -4.66
CA PRO A 287 -14.47 -20.41 -4.77
C PRO A 287 -12.96 -20.29 -4.51
N LEU A 288 -12.41 -21.22 -3.75
CA LEU A 288 -10.98 -21.43 -3.62
C LEU A 288 -10.51 -22.24 -4.85
N LEU A 289 -10.10 -21.54 -5.90
CA LEU A 289 -9.57 -22.18 -7.11
C LEU A 289 -8.33 -23.02 -6.76
N ASN A 290 -8.18 -24.20 -7.39
CA ASN A 290 -7.06 -25.11 -7.11
C ASN A 290 -5.70 -24.42 -7.17
N GLU A 291 -5.42 -23.65 -8.23
CA GLU A 291 -4.16 -22.90 -8.37
C GLU A 291 -3.91 -21.92 -7.20
N VAL A 292 -4.97 -21.29 -6.68
CA VAL A 292 -4.89 -20.37 -5.55
C VAL A 292 -4.66 -21.15 -4.25
N GLY A 293 -5.38 -22.26 -4.06
CA GLY A 293 -5.24 -23.14 -2.90
C GLY A 293 -3.83 -23.72 -2.80
N ASP A 294 -3.31 -24.27 -3.90
CA ASP A 294 -1.96 -24.83 -4.00
C ASP A 294 -0.89 -23.79 -3.66
N ALA A 295 -1.00 -22.58 -4.22
CA ALA A 295 -0.07 -21.49 -3.93
C ALA A 295 -0.11 -21.06 -2.46
N ILE A 296 -1.29 -21.05 -1.83
CA ILE A 296 -1.42 -20.77 -0.39
C ILE A 296 -0.77 -21.90 0.41
N ILE A 297 -1.02 -23.16 0.09
CA ILE A 297 -0.44 -24.33 0.78
C ILE A 297 1.09 -24.28 0.71
N ASP A 298 1.66 -24.02 -0.47
CA ASP A 298 3.11 -23.92 -0.66
C ASP A 298 3.72 -22.81 0.21
N TYR A 299 3.05 -21.67 0.33
CA TYR A 299 3.46 -20.64 1.26
C TYR A 299 3.36 -21.09 2.72
N LEU A 300 2.23 -21.69 3.11
CA LEU A 300 1.98 -22.11 4.49
C LEU A 300 2.99 -23.15 5.00
N ARG A 301 3.50 -24.03 4.13
CA ARG A 301 4.55 -25.00 4.47
C ARG A 301 5.85 -24.34 4.92
N LEU A 302 6.17 -23.15 4.39
CA LEU A 302 7.41 -22.42 4.68
C LEU A 302 7.20 -21.24 5.62
N ARG A 303 5.95 -20.81 5.84
CA ARG A 303 5.57 -19.65 6.65
C ARG A 303 6.24 -19.69 8.03
N PRO A 304 6.79 -18.56 8.54
CA PRO A 304 7.36 -18.51 9.88
C PRO A 304 6.37 -18.98 10.95
N LYS A 305 6.85 -19.80 11.89
CA LYS A 305 6.04 -20.36 12.97
C LYS A 305 5.84 -19.32 14.07
N VAL A 306 4.87 -18.44 13.85
CA VAL A 306 4.47 -17.41 14.81
C VAL A 306 2.96 -17.44 15.05
N THR A 307 2.55 -17.15 16.28
CA THR A 307 1.14 -17.02 16.66
C THR A 307 0.55 -15.78 15.99
N SER A 308 -0.20 -15.99 14.91
CA SER A 308 -0.91 -14.95 14.18
C SER A 308 -2.09 -15.54 13.44
N GLU A 309 -3.24 -14.86 13.47
CA GLU A 309 -4.47 -15.26 12.74
C GLU A 309 -4.37 -15.06 11.22
N TYR A 310 -3.45 -14.21 10.76
CA TYR A 310 -3.35 -13.81 9.35
C TYR A 310 -2.58 -14.85 8.53
N VAL A 311 -3.09 -15.14 7.33
CA VAL A 311 -2.42 -16.04 6.38
C VAL A 311 -1.07 -15.44 5.99
N PHE A 312 -1.06 -14.24 5.41
CA PHE A 312 0.15 -13.62 4.86
C PHE A 312 0.87 -12.72 5.86
N LEU A 313 2.15 -13.02 6.08
CA LEU A 313 3.03 -12.25 6.95
C LEU A 313 4.17 -11.57 6.20
N ARG A 314 4.70 -10.50 6.79
CA ARG A 314 6.01 -9.95 6.46
C ARG A 314 7.07 -11.03 6.75
N ILE A 315 7.93 -11.30 5.76
CA ILE A 315 9.03 -12.27 5.92
C ILE A 315 10.21 -11.64 6.68
N GLU A 316 10.38 -10.32 6.58
CA GLU A 316 11.35 -9.60 7.39
C GLU A 316 10.95 -9.59 8.87
N ASN A 317 11.95 -9.60 9.75
CA ASN A 317 11.73 -9.73 11.17
C ASN A 317 11.39 -8.42 11.88
N PRO A 318 10.59 -8.49 12.97
CA PRO A 318 9.81 -9.66 13.38
C PRO A 318 8.71 -9.99 12.35
N PRO A 319 8.34 -11.28 12.15
CA PRO A 319 7.26 -11.65 11.26
C PRO A 319 5.94 -11.09 11.80
N GLU A 320 5.39 -10.12 11.09
CA GLU A 320 4.17 -9.40 11.47
C GLU A 320 3.19 -9.34 10.31
N LYS A 321 1.96 -8.92 10.59
CA LYS A 321 0.95 -8.65 9.57
C LYS A 321 1.50 -7.65 8.52
N LEU A 322 1.25 -7.94 7.25
CA LEU A 322 1.57 -7.02 6.16
C LEU A 322 0.84 -5.68 6.30
N GLN A 323 1.47 -4.61 5.84
CA GLN A 323 0.87 -3.28 5.84
C GLN A 323 0.01 -3.07 4.60
N ALA A 324 -0.96 -2.16 4.68
CA ALA A 324 -1.92 -1.91 3.59
C ALA A 324 -1.27 -1.59 2.22
N HIS A 325 -0.08 -0.99 2.21
CA HIS A 325 0.65 -0.65 0.98
C HIS A 325 1.50 -1.80 0.43
N SER A 326 1.73 -2.88 1.20
CA SER A 326 2.66 -3.94 0.83
C SER A 326 2.25 -4.62 -0.48
N LEU A 327 0.96 -4.90 -0.71
CA LEU A 327 0.54 -5.50 -1.98
C LEU A 327 0.78 -4.57 -3.18
N TYR A 328 0.70 -3.24 -2.99
CA TYR A 328 1.02 -2.30 -4.05
C TYR A 328 2.51 -2.36 -4.43
N GLU A 329 3.40 -2.44 -3.44
CA GLU A 329 4.84 -2.61 -3.68
C GLU A 329 5.15 -3.95 -4.35
N ILE A 330 4.53 -5.03 -3.89
CA ILE A 330 4.65 -6.37 -4.46
C ILE A 330 4.24 -6.34 -5.94
N VAL A 331 3.04 -5.83 -6.26
CA VAL A 331 2.57 -5.78 -7.64
C VAL A 331 3.51 -4.93 -8.52
N ASN A 332 3.99 -3.79 -8.02
CA ASN A 332 4.92 -2.96 -8.77
C ASN A 332 6.29 -3.59 -8.99
N LYS A 333 6.78 -4.39 -8.02
CA LYS A 333 8.01 -5.17 -8.17
C LYS A 333 7.88 -6.10 -9.38
N TYR A 334 6.78 -6.84 -9.50
CA TYR A 334 6.61 -7.82 -10.57
C TYR A 334 6.21 -7.20 -11.92
N ILE A 335 5.47 -6.08 -11.94
CA ILE A 335 5.26 -5.29 -13.17
C ILE A 335 6.62 -4.88 -13.77
N LYS A 336 7.53 -4.35 -12.94
CA LYS A 336 8.87 -3.95 -13.38
C LYS A 336 9.70 -5.16 -13.83
N ARG A 337 9.66 -6.27 -13.08
CA ARG A 337 10.40 -7.49 -13.40
C ARG A 337 9.92 -8.12 -14.72
N ALA A 338 8.61 -8.15 -14.94
CA ALA A 338 8.00 -8.62 -16.18
C ALA A 338 8.17 -7.64 -17.36
N LYS A 339 8.82 -6.50 -17.15
CA LYS A 339 9.06 -5.45 -18.16
C LYS A 339 7.78 -4.94 -18.82
N ILE A 340 6.69 -4.87 -18.05
CA ILE A 340 5.42 -4.32 -18.54
C ILE A 340 5.54 -2.80 -18.67
N TYR A 341 5.26 -2.29 -19.86
CA TYR A 341 5.28 -0.86 -20.12
C TYR A 341 4.06 -0.19 -19.46
N VAL A 342 4.32 0.80 -18.60
CA VAL A 342 3.27 1.60 -17.97
C VAL A 342 3.44 3.05 -18.45
N PRO A 343 2.57 3.55 -19.33
CA PRO A 343 2.61 4.93 -19.81
C PRO A 343 2.56 5.95 -18.65
N PRO A 344 3.22 7.11 -18.77
CA PRO A 344 3.08 8.20 -17.81
C PRO A 344 1.61 8.54 -17.56
N GLY A 345 1.22 8.61 -16.28
CA GLY A 345 -0.17 8.89 -15.88
C GLY A 345 -1.12 7.69 -15.88
N LYS A 346 -0.75 6.54 -16.47
CA LYS A 346 -1.54 5.30 -16.35
C LYS A 346 -1.43 4.79 -14.91
N LYS A 347 -2.58 4.59 -14.26
CA LYS A 347 -2.64 4.01 -12.92
C LYS A 347 -2.14 2.57 -12.97
N HIS A 348 -1.44 2.09 -11.96
CA HIS A 348 -0.99 0.71 -11.87
C HIS A 348 -1.11 0.20 -10.43
N GLY A 349 -0.84 -1.09 -10.21
CA GLY A 349 -0.98 -1.74 -8.90
C GLY A 349 -2.20 -2.68 -8.76
N PRO A 350 -2.60 -3.04 -7.53
CA PRO A 350 -3.55 -4.12 -7.28
C PRO A 350 -4.96 -3.86 -7.83
N HIS A 351 -5.39 -2.61 -7.87
CA HIS A 351 -6.67 -2.26 -8.49
C HIS A 351 -6.64 -2.42 -10.01
N ALA A 352 -5.49 -2.20 -10.67
CA ALA A 352 -5.37 -2.45 -12.09
C ALA A 352 -5.44 -3.97 -12.40
N LEU A 353 -4.82 -4.82 -11.57
CA LEU A 353 -4.97 -6.29 -11.69
C LEU A 353 -6.44 -6.71 -11.55
N ARG A 354 -7.13 -6.18 -10.55
CA ARG A 354 -8.56 -6.42 -10.37
C ARG A 354 -9.41 -5.93 -11.55
N HIS A 355 -9.07 -4.79 -12.14
CA HIS A 355 -9.74 -4.29 -13.35
C HIS A 355 -9.46 -5.15 -14.58
N SER A 356 -8.27 -5.77 -14.62
CA SER A 356 -7.90 -6.72 -15.67
C SER A 356 -8.82 -7.94 -15.63
N LEU A 357 -9.10 -8.48 -14.44
CA LEU A 357 -10.07 -9.58 -14.29
C LEU A 357 -11.47 -9.21 -14.81
N SER A 358 -11.98 -8.01 -14.48
CA SER A 358 -13.27 -7.57 -15.05
C SER A 358 -13.22 -7.42 -16.56
N SER A 359 -12.12 -6.90 -17.13
CA SER A 359 -11.96 -6.79 -18.59
C SER A 359 -12.04 -8.17 -19.24
N MET A 360 -11.27 -9.12 -18.72
CA MET A 360 -11.25 -10.49 -19.23
C MET A 360 -12.60 -11.20 -19.11
N MET A 361 -13.35 -10.94 -18.03
CA MET A 361 -14.70 -11.48 -17.87
C MET A 361 -15.69 -10.86 -18.85
N LEU A 362 -15.59 -9.56 -19.12
CA LEU A 362 -16.41 -8.88 -20.13
C LEU A 362 -16.11 -9.40 -21.54
N GLU A 363 -14.82 -9.50 -21.90
CA GLU A 363 -14.37 -10.09 -23.16
C GLU A 363 -14.86 -11.54 -23.33
N ALA A 364 -15.00 -12.28 -22.23
CA ALA A 364 -15.54 -13.64 -22.20
C ALA A 364 -17.09 -13.70 -22.11
N ASN A 365 -17.79 -12.59 -22.37
CA ASN A 365 -19.26 -12.52 -22.36
C ASN A 365 -19.91 -12.86 -21.00
N VAL A 366 -19.20 -12.69 -19.89
CA VAL A 366 -19.77 -12.90 -18.55
C VAL A 366 -20.75 -11.76 -18.23
N PRO A 367 -22.00 -12.05 -17.85
CA PRO A 367 -22.98 -11.01 -17.56
C PRO A 367 -22.53 -10.03 -16.45
N LEU A 368 -22.76 -8.73 -16.65
CA LEU A 368 -22.39 -7.67 -15.68
C LEU A 368 -22.85 -7.94 -14.23
N PRO A 369 -24.06 -8.48 -13.96
CA PRO A 369 -24.46 -8.82 -12.61
C PRO A 369 -23.54 -9.85 -11.94
N VAL A 370 -23.06 -10.84 -12.71
CA VAL A 370 -22.13 -11.87 -12.23
C VAL A 370 -20.77 -11.25 -11.92
N ILE A 371 -20.23 -10.43 -12.83
CA ILE A 371 -18.97 -9.69 -12.61
C ILE A 371 -19.08 -8.80 -11.36
N SER A 372 -20.21 -8.10 -11.20
CA SER A 372 -20.49 -7.25 -10.04
C SER A 372 -20.55 -8.05 -8.73
N GLY A 373 -21.10 -9.26 -8.77
CA GLY A 373 -21.14 -10.20 -7.65
C GLY A 373 -19.74 -10.67 -7.25
N ILE A 374 -18.95 -11.17 -8.21
CA ILE A 374 -17.57 -11.63 -8.00
C ILE A 374 -16.70 -10.51 -7.43
N LEU A 375 -16.78 -9.32 -8.02
CA LEU A 375 -16.04 -8.16 -7.53
C LEU A 375 -16.67 -7.58 -6.25
N SER A 376 -17.89 -7.97 -5.88
CA SER A 376 -18.62 -7.43 -4.73
C SER A 376 -18.64 -5.89 -4.76
N HIS A 377 -19.19 -5.38 -5.85
CA HIS A 377 -19.51 -3.97 -5.99
C HIS A 377 -20.84 -3.67 -5.34
N THR A 378 -20.92 -2.57 -4.58
CA THR A 378 -22.16 -2.15 -3.90
C THR A 378 -23.25 -1.68 -4.86
N SER A 379 -22.92 -1.41 -6.12
CA SER A 379 -23.89 -1.17 -7.19
C SER A 379 -23.31 -1.56 -8.56
N THR A 380 -24.19 -1.93 -9.48
CA THR A 380 -23.88 -2.20 -10.90
C THR A 380 -23.30 -0.97 -11.61
N GLU A 381 -23.61 0.23 -11.13
CA GLU A 381 -23.06 1.50 -11.62
C GLU A 381 -21.52 1.57 -11.48
N VAL A 382 -20.96 0.95 -10.44
CA VAL A 382 -19.49 0.85 -10.28
C VAL A 382 -18.88 -0.11 -11.30
N THR A 383 -19.67 -1.08 -11.77
CA THR A 383 -19.28 -2.10 -12.75
C THR A 383 -19.40 -1.57 -14.19
N LYS A 384 -20.35 -0.65 -14.48
CA LYS A 384 -20.47 0.04 -15.78
C LYS A 384 -19.21 0.78 -16.21
N VAL A 385 -18.39 1.20 -15.24
CA VAL A 385 -17.08 1.83 -15.50
C VAL A 385 -16.17 0.90 -16.35
N TYR A 386 -16.37 -0.42 -16.30
CA TYR A 386 -15.63 -1.40 -17.09
C TYR A 386 -16.14 -1.58 -18.52
N LEU A 387 -17.35 -1.17 -18.86
CA LEU A 387 -17.80 -1.22 -20.25
C LEU A 387 -16.90 -0.38 -21.17
N LYS A 388 -16.24 0.65 -20.63
CA LYS A 388 -15.34 1.54 -21.38
C LYS A 388 -14.04 0.88 -21.83
N ILE A 389 -13.63 -0.21 -21.19
CA ILE A 389 -12.41 -0.95 -21.56
C ILE A 389 -12.72 -2.09 -22.54
N ASP A 390 -13.99 -2.43 -22.72
CA ASP A 390 -14.45 -3.45 -23.65
C ASP A 390 -14.67 -2.86 -25.05
N VAL A 391 -13.57 -2.50 -25.70
CA VAL A 391 -13.59 -1.88 -27.04
C VAL A 391 -14.22 -2.83 -28.07
N SER A 392 -14.10 -4.14 -27.90
CA SER A 392 -14.65 -5.15 -28.80
C SER A 392 -16.16 -5.07 -28.87
N HIS A 393 -16.87 -5.18 -27.73
CA HIS A 393 -18.33 -5.06 -27.73
C HIS A 393 -18.81 -3.63 -28.00
N LEU A 394 -18.03 -2.61 -27.63
CA LEU A 394 -18.36 -1.22 -28.00
C LEU A 394 -18.36 -1.00 -29.52
N ARG A 395 -17.53 -1.73 -30.28
CA ARG A 395 -17.55 -1.69 -31.75
C ARG A 395 -18.81 -2.31 -32.34
N GLU A 396 -19.36 -3.35 -31.72
CA GLU A 396 -20.62 -3.97 -32.17
C GLU A 396 -21.83 -3.03 -31.95
N CYS A 397 -21.75 -2.19 -30.92
CA CYS A 397 -22.76 -1.17 -30.62
C CYS A 397 -22.51 0.15 -31.37
N ALA A 398 -21.49 0.25 -32.22
CA ALA A 398 -21.22 1.47 -32.97
C ALA A 398 -22.32 1.69 -33.99
N LEU A 399 -22.89 2.90 -34.01
CA LEU A 399 -23.79 3.30 -35.09
C LEU A 399 -22.98 3.36 -36.39
N ASP A 400 -23.61 2.95 -37.50
CA ASP A 400 -23.03 3.12 -38.83
C ASP A 400 -22.66 4.60 -39.04
N VAL A 401 -21.46 4.83 -39.58
CA VAL A 401 -21.04 6.18 -39.94
C VAL A 401 -21.98 6.65 -41.05
N PRO A 402 -22.72 7.77 -40.85
CA PRO A 402 -23.60 8.26 -41.89
C PRO A 402 -22.79 8.56 -43.15
N ASP A 403 -23.33 8.16 -44.30
CA ASP A 403 -22.69 8.39 -45.60
C ASP A 403 -22.38 9.89 -45.77
N ILE A 404 -21.11 10.23 -45.97
CA ILE A 404 -20.70 11.58 -46.32
C ILE A 404 -20.89 11.72 -47.85
N GLY A 405 -22.15 11.61 -48.28
CA GLY A 405 -22.61 11.99 -49.62
C GLY A 405 -23.74 12.99 -49.43
N GLY A 406 -23.58 14.28 -49.68
CA GLY A 406 -23.13 14.83 -50.95
C GLY A 406 -24.32 15.55 -51.57
N LYS A 407 -24.60 16.77 -51.12
CA LYS A 407 -25.30 17.77 -51.93
C LYS A 407 -24.46 19.04 -51.88
N VAL A 408 -23.63 19.18 -52.91
CA VAL A 408 -23.17 20.48 -53.42
C VAL A 408 -24.38 21.18 -54.03
#